data_AF-A0A831XFK6-F1
#
_entry.id   AF-A0A831XFK6-F1
#
_cell.length_a   1.000
_cell.length_b   1.000
_cell.length_c   1.000
_cell.angle_alpha   90.00
_cell.angle_beta   90.00
_cell.angle_gamma   90.00
#
_symmetry.space_group_name_H-M   'P 1'
#
loop_
_entity.id
_entity.type
_entity.pdbx_description
1 polymer ?
#
loop_
_entity_poly.entity_id
_entity_poly.type
_entity_poly.pdbx_seq_one_letter_code
_entity_poly.pdbx_strand_id
1 'polypeptide(L)'
;MKLNIGCGHNYLKGYLNVDVSADSLADAVMEAHDLLVDSSSVDGITASQLLEHLGFFKGKYFLAECFRVLRPGGTLRLETPHLERTFEIFLAGDRRGREAALTWLYGAETPHMQHRFCFPLELLLELAHETGFDPLHHESFLYQENRPSLRLILQKPAGRERHQFMAELRKRLVMEEIPAFDDEITMAGQEELLRRIAGALGSSPPHILELSLHSAEIVREFYALRCELGAPVQEYLEAATRLAENHFQRMLLAMLKDQPEGGGRQSDACEGTLRQGRAIIRALLAGEDIQLPPIDGEPLRVFSEPVLKALADRLYARGIKEFMVGEYGQALESLGESCRIFRDNPFTWWNRARLHGLCRNAEAARHDYEMALAALAGSPAGMKRAYREMLLAEMGGVAPPEPVDVMGKEGSA
;
A
#
# COMPACT_ATOMS: atom_id res chain seq x y z
N MET A 1 8.86 -6.58 32.17
CA MET A 1 10.16 -6.56 31.44
C MET A 1 10.28 -5.30 30.59
N LYS A 2 11.46 -4.94 30.07
CA LYS A 2 11.65 -3.79 29.15
C LYS A 2 12.35 -4.21 27.86
N LEU A 3 12.09 -3.52 26.76
CA LEU A 3 12.71 -3.79 25.44
C LEU A 3 13.56 -2.62 24.94
N ASN A 4 14.70 -2.91 24.34
CA ASN A 4 15.52 -1.98 23.57
C ASN A 4 15.57 -2.48 22.12
N ILE A 5 14.78 -1.87 21.23
CA ILE A 5 14.56 -2.34 19.86
C ILE A 5 15.44 -1.53 18.91
N GLY A 6 16.12 -2.21 17.99
CA GLY A 6 17.15 -1.61 17.14
C GLY A 6 18.36 -1.22 17.96
N CYS A 7 18.83 -2.12 18.83
CA CYS A 7 19.86 -1.76 19.80
C CYS A 7 21.22 -1.44 19.16
N GLY A 8 21.52 -1.98 17.97
CA GLY A 8 22.83 -1.87 17.33
C GLY A 8 23.95 -2.21 18.31
N HIS A 9 24.87 -1.26 18.52
CA HIS A 9 25.94 -1.37 19.53
C HIS A 9 25.63 -0.69 20.87
N ASN A 10 24.40 -0.20 21.07
CA ASN A 10 23.95 0.44 22.30
C ASN A 10 23.19 -0.56 23.19
N TYR A 11 23.94 -1.37 23.94
CA TYR A 11 23.39 -2.33 24.88
C TYR A 11 22.84 -1.65 26.15
N LEU A 12 21.58 -1.94 26.50
CA LEU A 12 20.96 -1.46 27.73
C LEU A 12 20.81 -2.59 28.76
N LYS A 13 21.55 -2.49 29.87
CA LYS A 13 21.45 -3.44 30.98
C LYS A 13 20.04 -3.44 31.58
N GLY A 14 19.47 -4.63 31.75
CA GLY A 14 18.12 -4.81 32.32
C GLY A 14 16.98 -4.68 31.30
N TYR A 15 17.31 -4.56 30.01
CA TYR A 15 16.40 -4.63 28.88
C TYR A 15 16.67 -5.93 28.12
N LEU A 16 15.66 -6.46 27.44
CA LEU A 16 15.88 -7.38 26.33
C LEU A 16 16.26 -6.53 25.11
N ASN A 17 17.49 -6.67 24.65
CA ASN A 17 18.01 -5.94 23.50
C ASN A 17 17.73 -6.75 22.24
N VAL A 18 17.09 -6.14 21.24
CA VAL A 18 16.74 -6.78 19.98
C VAL A 18 17.20 -5.95 18.80
N ASP A 19 17.66 -6.62 17.76
CA ASP A 19 18.07 -6.02 16.50
C ASP A 19 17.89 -7.02 15.35
N VAL A 20 17.77 -6.53 14.12
CA VAL A 20 17.69 -7.39 12.94
C VAL A 20 19.08 -7.92 12.55
N SER A 21 20.15 -7.21 12.91
CA SER A 21 21.52 -7.60 12.61
C SER A 21 22.09 -8.55 13.65
N ALA A 22 22.59 -9.71 13.19
CA ALA A 22 23.34 -10.65 14.04
C ALA A 22 24.70 -10.11 14.49
N ASP A 23 25.22 -9.07 13.84
CA ASP A 23 26.50 -8.41 14.21
C ASP A 23 26.33 -7.33 15.28
N SER A 24 25.09 -7.13 15.76
CA SER A 24 24.76 -6.20 16.84
C SER A 24 25.10 -6.79 18.23
N LEU A 25 24.83 -6.01 19.29
CA LEU A 25 24.88 -6.49 20.67
C LEU A 25 23.53 -7.01 21.18
N ALA A 26 22.62 -7.42 20.27
CA ALA A 26 21.31 -7.90 20.64
C ALA A 26 21.37 -9.22 21.44
N ASP A 27 20.48 -9.34 22.43
CA ASP A 27 20.22 -10.59 23.13
C ASP A 27 19.39 -11.55 22.24
N ALA A 28 18.62 -11.01 21.30
CA ALA A 28 17.85 -11.78 20.31
C ALA A 28 17.78 -11.06 18.95
N VAL A 29 17.95 -11.83 17.87
CA VAL A 29 17.83 -11.33 16.50
C VAL A 29 16.37 -11.38 16.05
N MET A 30 15.76 -10.21 15.83
CA MET A 30 14.35 -10.07 15.48
C MET A 30 14.10 -8.82 14.64
N GLU A 31 13.12 -8.90 13.75
CA GLU A 31 12.56 -7.73 13.07
C GLU A 31 11.77 -6.86 14.05
N ALA A 32 11.95 -5.54 13.97
CA ALA A 32 11.31 -4.60 14.91
C ALA A 32 9.77 -4.65 14.87
N HIS A 33 9.20 -5.01 13.71
CA HIS A 33 7.77 -5.10 13.46
C HIS A 33 7.19 -6.51 13.66
N ASP A 34 8.00 -7.47 14.11
CA ASP A 34 7.63 -8.87 14.31
C ASP A 34 8.29 -9.47 15.55
N LEU A 35 7.95 -8.95 16.74
CA LEU A 35 8.59 -9.36 17.99
C LEU A 35 8.04 -10.71 18.46
N LEU A 36 8.92 -11.64 18.85
CA LEU A 36 8.51 -12.89 19.54
C LEU A 36 8.33 -12.63 21.03
N VAL A 37 7.45 -11.68 21.36
CA VAL A 37 7.13 -11.25 22.71
C VAL A 37 5.62 -11.29 22.91
N ASP A 38 5.19 -11.77 24.07
CA ASP A 38 3.77 -11.90 24.39
C ASP A 38 3.08 -10.53 24.47
N SER A 39 1.82 -10.51 24.08
CA SER A 39 0.99 -9.31 24.16
C SER A 39 0.84 -8.82 25.60
N SER A 40 0.84 -7.49 25.78
CA SER A 40 0.66 -6.85 27.09
C SER A 40 1.62 -7.31 28.21
N SER A 41 2.85 -7.72 27.86
CA SER A 41 3.86 -8.24 28.79
C SER A 41 5.00 -7.26 29.10
N VAL A 42 5.12 -6.17 28.34
CA VAL A 42 6.25 -5.23 28.39
C VAL A 42 5.88 -3.95 29.16
N ASP A 43 6.74 -3.53 30.08
CA ASP A 43 6.57 -2.32 30.90
C ASP A 43 7.00 -1.04 30.17
N GLY A 44 8.00 -1.14 29.31
CA GLY A 44 8.51 -0.03 28.54
C GLY A 44 9.43 -0.45 27.40
N ILE A 45 9.43 0.35 26.33
CA ILE A 45 10.21 0.16 25.11
C ILE A 45 11.08 1.39 24.89
N THR A 46 12.30 1.18 24.45
CA THR A 46 13.17 2.22 23.87
C THR A 46 13.50 1.82 22.44
N ALA A 47 13.33 2.75 21.51
CA ALA A 47 13.72 2.62 20.11
C ALA A 47 14.41 3.92 19.69
N SER A 48 15.73 3.87 19.53
CA SER A 48 16.56 5.06 19.27
C SER A 48 17.14 4.99 17.87
N GLN A 49 16.80 5.98 17.03
CA GLN A 49 17.28 6.04 15.64
C GLN A 49 16.99 4.74 14.88
N LEU A 50 15.71 4.33 14.86
CA LEU A 50 15.25 3.08 14.28
C LEU A 50 14.18 3.29 13.22
N LEU A 51 13.15 4.08 13.54
CA LEU A 51 11.92 4.16 12.74
C LEU A 51 12.20 4.59 11.29
N GLU A 52 13.14 5.52 11.10
CA GLU A 52 13.59 6.02 9.80
C GLU A 52 14.14 4.92 8.88
N HIS A 53 14.68 3.83 9.43
CA HIS A 53 15.19 2.70 8.66
C HIS A 53 14.08 1.76 8.18
N LEU A 54 12.91 1.78 8.82
CA LEU A 54 11.80 0.88 8.48
C LEU A 54 11.02 1.37 7.26
N GLY A 55 10.94 2.68 7.07
CA GLY A 55 10.07 3.30 6.07
C GLY A 55 8.63 3.44 6.56
N PHE A 56 7.77 4.05 5.74
CA PHE A 56 6.44 4.48 6.17
C PHE A 56 5.54 3.30 6.62
N PHE A 57 5.39 2.27 5.77
CA PHE A 57 4.47 1.16 6.05
C PHE A 57 4.99 0.24 7.16
N LYS A 58 6.25 -0.22 7.11
CA LYS A 58 6.81 -1.02 8.22
C LYS A 58 6.84 -0.22 9.52
N GLY A 59 7.01 1.10 9.48
CA GLY A 59 6.89 1.97 10.64
C GLY A 59 5.52 1.88 11.32
N LYS A 60 4.42 1.80 10.57
CA LYS A 60 3.08 1.56 11.11
C LYS A 60 2.96 0.21 11.81
N TYR A 61 3.51 -0.86 11.21
CA TYR A 61 3.52 -2.19 11.82
C TYR A 61 4.38 -2.23 13.07
N PHE A 62 5.54 -1.56 13.07
CA PHE A 62 6.37 -1.41 14.26
C PHE A 62 5.66 -0.70 15.41
N LEU A 63 4.95 0.41 15.15
CA LEU A 63 4.18 1.09 16.18
C LEU A 63 3.07 0.19 16.72
N ALA A 64 2.35 -0.52 15.83
CA ALA A 64 1.32 -1.46 16.23
C ALA A 64 1.90 -2.61 17.07
N GLU A 65 3.07 -3.14 16.71
CA GLU A 65 3.75 -4.20 17.43
C GLU A 65 4.22 -3.74 18.82
N CYS A 66 4.77 -2.53 18.91
CA CYS A 66 5.05 -1.89 20.21
C CYS A 66 3.80 -1.77 21.06
N PHE A 67 2.68 -1.35 20.45
CA PHE A 67 1.39 -1.26 21.14
C PHE A 67 0.92 -2.65 21.62
N ARG A 68 1.07 -3.69 20.80
CA ARG A 68 0.66 -5.07 21.10
C ARG A 68 1.32 -5.58 22.38
N VAL A 69 2.65 -5.45 22.46
CA VAL A 69 3.47 -6.02 23.53
C VAL A 69 3.47 -5.19 24.82
N LEU A 70 3.25 -3.87 24.74
CA LEU A 70 3.17 -3.02 25.92
C LEU A 70 1.95 -3.37 26.78
N ARG A 71 2.11 -3.44 28.09
CA ARG A 71 0.96 -3.47 29.02
C ARG A 71 0.27 -2.11 29.07
N PRO A 72 -1.02 -2.02 29.47
CA PRO A 72 -1.64 -0.75 29.79
C PRO A 72 -0.81 0.06 30.80
N GLY A 73 -0.61 1.34 30.50
CA GLY A 73 0.27 2.26 31.24
C GLY A 73 1.75 2.17 30.86
N GLY A 74 2.17 1.18 30.08
CA GLY A 74 3.52 1.05 29.56
C GLY A 74 3.87 2.13 28.53
N THR A 75 5.16 2.43 28.39
CA THR A 75 5.63 3.56 27.58
C THR A 75 6.56 3.15 26.45
N LEU A 76 6.45 3.82 25.31
CA LEU A 76 7.39 3.77 24.20
C LEU A 76 8.16 5.09 24.16
N ARG A 77 9.48 5.01 24.34
CA ARG A 77 10.41 6.11 24.07
C ARG A 77 10.98 5.93 22.67
N LEU A 78 10.54 6.76 21.74
CA LEU A 78 10.89 6.73 20.33
C LEU A 78 11.79 7.91 19.98
N GLU A 79 12.89 7.68 19.27
CA GLU A 79 13.74 8.75 18.71
C GLU A 79 14.00 8.53 17.23
N THR A 80 14.03 9.62 16.47
CA THR A 80 14.29 9.64 15.03
C THR A 80 14.93 10.99 14.65
N PRO A 81 15.56 11.14 13.47
CA PRO A 81 16.07 12.43 12.99
C PRO A 81 14.98 13.51 12.98
N HIS A 82 15.31 14.74 13.40
CA HIS A 82 14.37 15.85 13.37
C HIS A 82 14.41 16.54 12.00
N LEU A 83 13.42 16.28 11.16
CA LEU A 83 13.39 16.71 9.77
C LEU A 83 13.52 18.23 9.60
N GLU A 84 12.67 19.00 10.30
CA GLU A 84 12.57 20.45 10.17
C GLU A 84 13.86 21.14 10.65
N ARG A 85 14.39 20.72 11.81
CA ARG A 85 15.69 21.22 12.31
C ARG A 85 16.83 20.86 11.39
N THR A 86 16.79 19.70 10.75
CA THR A 86 17.80 19.31 9.76
C THR A 86 17.74 20.21 8.52
N PHE A 87 16.54 20.57 8.06
CA PHE A 87 16.38 21.56 6.99
C PHE A 87 16.82 22.96 7.40
N GLU A 88 16.60 23.39 8.64
CA GLU A 88 17.15 24.65 9.15
C GLU A 88 18.68 24.68 9.04
N ILE A 89 19.35 23.59 9.48
CA ILE A 89 20.81 23.44 9.34
C ILE A 89 21.22 23.46 7.87
N PHE A 90 20.50 22.76 6.99
CA PHE A 90 20.80 22.74 5.56
C PHE A 90 20.69 24.13 4.92
N LEU A 91 19.58 24.85 5.17
CA LEU A 91 19.30 26.14 4.56
C LEU A 91 20.24 27.24 5.08
N ALA A 92 20.55 27.23 6.37
CA ALA A 92 21.45 28.20 6.98
C ALA A 92 22.95 27.84 6.86
N GLY A 93 23.26 26.57 6.59
CA GLY A 93 24.61 26.02 6.63
C GLY A 93 25.50 26.41 5.45
N ASP A 94 26.81 26.41 5.72
CA ASP A 94 27.84 26.41 4.69
C ASP A 94 27.91 25.05 3.96
N ARG A 95 28.91 24.85 3.10
CA ARG A 95 29.08 23.58 2.38
C ARG A 95 29.11 22.37 3.32
N ARG A 96 29.80 22.47 4.46
CA ARG A 96 29.95 21.36 5.42
C ARG A 96 28.67 21.13 6.22
N GLY A 97 27.98 22.19 6.64
CA GLY A 97 26.69 22.08 7.32
C GLY A 97 25.62 21.44 6.44
N ARG A 98 25.59 21.79 5.15
CA ARG A 98 24.70 21.16 4.15
C ARG A 98 25.01 19.67 3.97
N GLU A 99 26.28 19.33 3.81
CA GLU A 99 26.73 17.94 3.69
C GLU A 99 26.33 17.12 4.93
N ALA A 100 26.59 17.65 6.13
CA ALA A 100 26.19 17.00 7.38
C ALA A 100 24.67 16.78 7.46
N ALA A 101 23.87 17.79 7.13
CA ALA A 101 22.41 17.68 7.11
C ALA A 101 21.92 16.60 6.14
N LEU A 102 22.48 16.53 4.93
CA LEU A 102 22.11 15.51 3.93
C LEU A 102 22.48 14.10 4.42
N THR A 103 23.69 13.90 4.97
CA THR A 103 24.08 12.59 5.53
C THR A 103 23.21 12.17 6.72
N TRP A 104 22.59 13.14 7.41
CA TRP A 104 21.65 12.86 8.49
C TRP A 104 20.24 12.53 7.98
N LEU A 105 19.79 13.16 6.89
CA LEU A 105 18.49 12.86 6.29
C LEU A 105 18.47 11.50 5.59
N TYR A 106 19.49 11.20 4.79
CA TYR A 106 19.54 9.97 3.99
C TYR A 106 20.16 8.78 4.74
N GLY A 107 20.79 9.02 5.88
CA GLY A 107 21.56 8.01 6.59
C GLY A 107 22.87 7.67 5.88
N ALA A 108 23.54 6.61 6.34
CA ALA A 108 24.77 6.13 5.72
C ALA A 108 24.47 5.12 4.61
N GLU A 109 25.31 5.08 3.57
CA GLU A 109 25.18 4.12 2.47
C GLU A 109 25.47 2.66 2.89
N THR A 110 26.04 2.47 4.09
CA THR A 110 26.26 1.14 4.68
C THR A 110 24.94 0.37 4.70
N PRO A 111 24.92 -0.93 4.29
CA PRO A 111 23.73 -1.75 4.36
C PRO A 111 23.03 -1.64 5.73
N HIS A 112 21.72 -1.50 5.71
CA HIS A 112 20.85 -1.30 6.89
C HIS A 112 20.95 0.05 7.62
N MET A 113 21.89 0.93 7.25
CA MET A 113 22.04 2.26 7.87
C MET A 113 21.41 3.40 7.05
N GLN A 114 20.78 3.06 5.92
CA GLN A 114 20.06 4.02 5.08
C GLN A 114 18.73 4.38 5.72
N HIS A 115 18.35 5.64 5.63
CA HIS A 115 17.02 6.09 6.05
C HIS A 115 16.07 5.91 4.87
N ARG A 116 15.00 5.13 5.08
CA ARG A 116 13.94 4.92 4.08
C ARG A 116 12.89 6.02 4.15
N PHE A 117 12.74 6.67 5.30
CA PHE A 117 11.76 7.74 5.48
C PHE A 117 12.20 8.67 6.63
N CYS A 118 11.90 9.96 6.53
CA CYS A 118 12.06 10.90 7.64
C CYS A 118 10.67 11.28 8.16
N PHE A 119 10.47 11.18 9.47
CA PHE A 119 9.16 11.37 10.07
C PHE A 119 9.04 12.76 10.71
N PRO A 120 8.29 13.70 10.12
CA PRO A 120 7.99 14.98 10.77
C PRO A 120 7.13 14.75 12.03
N LEU A 121 7.21 15.68 12.98
CA LEU A 121 6.51 15.56 14.28
C LEU A 121 5.00 15.38 14.10
N GLU A 122 4.38 16.15 13.21
CA GLU A 122 2.94 16.08 12.94
C GLU A 122 2.51 14.67 12.52
N LEU A 123 3.24 14.05 11.60
CA LEU A 123 2.97 12.69 11.14
C LEU A 123 3.19 11.66 12.26
N LEU A 124 4.23 11.80 13.09
CA LEU A 124 4.45 10.88 14.22
C LEU A 124 3.31 10.94 15.24
N LEU A 125 2.78 12.13 15.50
CA LEU A 125 1.63 12.29 16.40
C LEU A 125 0.37 11.66 15.79
N GLU A 126 0.12 11.86 14.49
CA GLU A 126 -0.98 11.21 13.77
C GLU A 126 -0.85 9.68 13.84
N LEU A 127 0.32 9.12 13.51
CA LEU A 127 0.57 7.68 13.55
C LEU A 127 0.44 7.11 14.98
N ALA A 128 0.90 7.85 16.00
CA ALA A 128 0.74 7.47 17.39
C ALA A 128 -0.75 7.37 17.76
N HIS A 129 -1.54 8.39 17.41
CA HIS A 129 -2.99 8.39 17.64
C HIS A 129 -3.72 7.30 16.87
N GLU A 130 -3.41 7.09 15.59
CA GLU A 130 -3.97 6.01 14.76
C GLU A 130 -3.70 4.62 15.37
N THR A 131 -2.54 4.45 16.01
CA THR A 131 -2.14 3.19 16.66
C THR A 131 -2.73 3.06 18.08
N GLY A 132 -3.28 4.13 18.64
CA GLY A 132 -3.94 4.14 19.95
C GLY A 132 -3.08 4.64 21.11
N PHE A 133 -1.87 5.12 20.84
CA PHE A 133 -1.00 5.76 21.83
C PHE A 133 -1.48 7.17 22.18
N ASP A 134 -1.25 7.56 23.43
CA ASP A 134 -1.37 8.94 23.88
C ASP A 134 0.05 9.57 23.96
N PRO A 135 0.33 10.66 23.23
CA PRO A 135 1.59 11.38 23.34
C PRO A 135 1.68 12.11 24.68
N LEU A 136 2.66 11.77 25.51
CA LEU A 136 2.88 12.44 26.80
C LEU A 136 3.81 13.65 26.67
N HIS A 137 4.86 13.51 25.86
CA HIS A 137 5.88 14.54 25.70
C HIS A 137 6.66 14.34 24.41
N HIS A 138 7.13 15.43 23.81
CA HIS A 138 8.15 15.40 22.77
C HIS A 138 9.21 16.48 23.04
N GLU A 139 10.44 16.21 22.63
CA GLU A 139 11.55 17.17 22.73
C GLU A 139 12.48 17.07 21.53
N SER A 140 13.10 18.21 21.20
CA SER A 140 14.19 18.32 20.23
C SER A 140 15.51 18.33 20.98
N PHE A 141 16.48 17.54 20.53
CA PHE A 141 17.82 17.49 21.10
C PHE A 141 18.86 17.24 20.02
N LEU A 142 20.15 17.39 20.34
CA LEU A 142 21.24 16.99 19.46
C LEU A 142 21.71 15.60 19.88
N TYR A 143 21.54 14.61 19.00
CA TYR A 143 22.06 13.26 19.23
C TYR A 143 23.60 13.26 19.14
N GLN A 144 24.12 14.01 18.18
CA GLN A 144 25.53 14.38 18.04
C GLN A 144 25.60 15.81 17.48
N GLU A 145 26.81 16.36 17.37
CA GLU A 145 27.01 17.66 16.73
C GLU A 145 26.39 17.67 15.33
N ASN A 146 25.55 18.67 15.05
CA ASN A 146 24.79 18.83 13.80
C ASN A 146 23.83 17.67 13.44
N ARG A 147 23.46 16.82 14.41
CA ARG A 147 22.48 15.75 14.22
C ARG A 147 21.27 15.99 15.12
N PRO A 148 20.35 16.89 14.72
CA PRO A 148 19.15 17.15 15.49
C PRO A 148 18.22 15.95 15.41
N SER A 149 17.69 15.57 16.57
CA SER A 149 16.81 14.43 16.75
C SER A 149 15.57 14.85 17.51
N LEU A 150 14.50 14.14 17.22
CA LEU A 150 13.22 14.27 17.87
C LEU A 150 13.02 13.05 18.76
N ARG A 151 12.60 13.28 20.01
CA ARG A 151 12.20 12.22 20.94
C ARG A 151 10.73 12.37 21.27
N LEU A 152 9.99 11.27 21.24
CA LEU A 152 8.61 11.18 21.72
C LEU A 152 8.53 10.17 22.86
N ILE A 153 7.75 10.51 23.89
CA ILE A 153 7.31 9.59 24.92
C ILE A 153 5.83 9.33 24.70
N LEU A 154 5.52 8.12 24.28
CA LEU A 154 4.16 7.64 24.02
C LEU A 154 3.75 6.68 25.14
N GLN A 155 2.49 6.74 25.57
CA GLN A 155 1.95 5.80 26.54
C GLN A 155 0.80 5.02 25.93
N LYS A 156 0.74 3.71 26.22
CA LYS A 156 -0.44 2.91 25.93
C LYS A 156 -1.46 3.11 27.05
N PRO A 157 -2.58 3.81 26.84
CA PRO A 157 -3.59 3.96 27.88
C PRO A 157 -4.40 2.67 28.06
N ALA A 158 -5.13 2.56 29.17
CA ALA A 158 -6.15 1.52 29.34
C ALA A 158 -7.38 1.80 28.44
N GLY A 159 -8.24 0.79 28.23
CA GLY A 159 -9.48 0.97 27.45
C GLY A 159 -9.26 1.15 25.94
N ARG A 160 -8.22 0.49 25.39
CA ARG A 160 -7.86 0.54 23.96
C ARG A 160 -8.00 -0.84 23.30
N GLU A 161 -9.03 -1.58 23.66
CA GLU A 161 -9.27 -2.96 23.20
C GLU A 161 -9.34 -3.05 21.67
N ARG A 162 -9.94 -2.04 21.01
CA ARG A 162 -9.98 -1.96 19.55
C ARG A 162 -8.58 -1.86 18.93
N HIS A 163 -7.71 -1.03 19.50
CA HIS A 163 -6.33 -0.87 19.01
C HIS A 163 -5.48 -2.10 19.33
N GLN A 164 -5.70 -2.74 20.50
CA GLN A 164 -5.08 -4.02 20.82
C GLN A 164 -5.46 -5.06 19.76
N PHE A 165 -6.75 -5.20 19.45
CA PHE A 165 -7.21 -6.14 18.44
C PHE A 165 -6.57 -5.87 17.07
N MET A 166 -6.50 -4.61 16.63
CA MET A 166 -5.86 -4.27 15.37
C MET A 166 -4.34 -4.53 15.38
N ALA A 167 -3.68 -4.41 16.53
CA ALA A 167 -2.27 -4.74 16.69
C ALA A 167 -2.03 -6.26 16.62
N GLU A 168 -2.89 -7.07 17.25
CA GLU A 168 -2.88 -8.54 17.10
C GLU A 168 -3.13 -8.95 15.65
N LEU A 169 -4.09 -8.31 14.97
CA LEU A 169 -4.37 -8.60 13.57
C LEU A 169 -3.14 -8.31 12.71
N ARG A 170 -2.47 -7.16 12.88
CA ARG A 170 -1.25 -6.85 12.12
C ARG A 170 -0.12 -7.85 12.40
N LYS A 171 0.08 -8.28 13.65
CA LYS A 171 1.04 -9.33 14.00
C LYS A 171 0.75 -10.63 13.25
N ARG A 172 -0.51 -11.06 13.24
CA ARG A 172 -0.96 -12.23 12.48
C ARG A 172 -0.72 -12.08 10.99
N LEU A 173 -1.05 -10.93 10.39
CA LEU A 173 -0.78 -10.69 8.98
C LEU A 173 0.71 -10.81 8.63
N VAL A 174 1.60 -10.30 9.49
CA VAL A 174 3.05 -10.44 9.32
C VAL A 174 3.48 -11.91 9.37
N MET A 175 2.96 -12.69 10.33
CA MET A 175 3.25 -14.12 10.43
C MET A 175 2.80 -14.93 9.20
N GLU A 176 1.71 -14.50 8.57
CA GLU A 176 1.17 -15.09 7.34
C GLU A 176 1.79 -14.51 6.06
N GLU A 177 2.82 -13.66 6.18
CA GLU A 177 3.53 -13.02 5.06
C GLU A 177 2.60 -12.24 4.09
N ILE A 178 1.49 -11.71 4.63
CA ILE A 178 0.47 -10.97 3.86
C ILE A 178 0.90 -9.53 3.51
N PRO A 179 1.55 -8.75 4.40
CA PRO A 179 1.99 -7.39 4.08
C PRO A 179 2.98 -7.38 2.91
N ALA A 180 2.63 -6.68 1.84
CA ALA A 180 3.46 -6.55 0.65
C ALA A 180 4.50 -5.41 0.79
N PHE A 181 5.37 -5.46 1.80
CA PHE A 181 6.22 -4.32 2.18
C PHE A 181 7.11 -3.71 1.08
N ASP A 182 7.34 -4.44 -0.02
CA ASP A 182 8.13 -3.98 -1.17
C ASP A 182 7.26 -3.46 -2.34
N ASP A 183 5.93 -3.42 -2.18
CA ASP A 183 4.97 -2.82 -3.11
C ASP A 183 4.09 -1.79 -2.37
N GLU A 184 4.49 -0.52 -2.46
CA GLU A 184 3.83 0.59 -1.77
C GLU A 184 2.35 0.79 -2.18
N ILE A 185 2.02 0.51 -3.44
CA ILE A 185 0.65 0.69 -3.95
C ILE A 185 -0.25 -0.40 -3.35
N THR A 186 0.24 -1.64 -3.30
CA THR A 186 -0.45 -2.74 -2.63
C THR A 186 -0.56 -2.49 -1.13
N MET A 187 0.52 -2.06 -0.45
CA MET A 187 0.50 -1.71 0.98
C MET A 187 -0.49 -0.60 1.31
N ALA A 188 -0.58 0.44 0.48
CA ALA A 188 -1.56 1.51 0.66
C ALA A 188 -2.99 0.96 0.62
N GLY A 189 -3.28 0.04 -0.30
CA GLY A 189 -4.56 -0.66 -0.38
C GLY A 189 -4.85 -1.56 0.83
N GLN A 190 -3.84 -2.26 1.34
CA GLN A 190 -3.95 -3.09 2.55
C GLN A 190 -4.23 -2.24 3.81
N GLU A 191 -3.50 -1.13 3.99
CA GLU A 191 -3.72 -0.23 5.13
C GLU A 191 -5.07 0.50 5.08
N GLU A 192 -5.54 0.86 3.89
CA GLU A 192 -6.89 1.42 3.71
C GLU A 192 -7.98 0.39 4.11
N LEU A 193 -7.81 -0.88 3.74
CA LEU A 193 -8.70 -1.95 4.20
C LEU A 193 -8.63 -2.13 5.72
N LEU A 194 -7.44 -2.14 6.32
CA LEU A 194 -7.29 -2.25 7.78
C LEU A 194 -7.96 -1.08 8.51
N ARG A 195 -7.90 0.14 7.95
CA ARG A 195 -8.64 1.30 8.48
C ARG A 195 -10.16 1.09 8.43
N ARG A 196 -10.68 0.54 7.32
CA ARG A 196 -12.11 0.20 7.20
C ARG A 196 -12.52 -0.86 8.20
N ILE A 197 -11.72 -1.91 8.38
CA ILE A 197 -11.94 -2.95 9.39
C ILE A 197 -11.97 -2.34 10.79
N ALA A 198 -10.99 -1.50 11.13
CA ALA A 198 -10.93 -0.80 12.43
C ALA A 198 -12.18 0.03 12.70
N GLY A 199 -12.67 0.78 11.70
CA GLY A 199 -13.91 1.55 11.77
C GLY A 199 -15.16 0.70 11.90
N ALA A 200 -15.13 -0.53 11.37
CA ALA A 200 -16.26 -1.45 11.33
C ALA A 200 -16.21 -2.56 12.41
N LEU A 201 -15.28 -2.51 13.37
CA LEU A 201 -15.16 -3.54 14.44
C LEU A 201 -16.46 -3.76 15.24
N GLY A 202 -17.31 -2.74 15.34
CA GLY A 202 -18.62 -2.80 16.00
C GLY A 202 -19.79 -3.18 15.09
N SER A 203 -19.55 -3.39 13.80
CA SER A 203 -20.57 -3.73 12.81
C SER A 203 -20.91 -5.23 12.82
N SER A 204 -21.95 -5.62 12.08
CA SER A 204 -22.33 -7.03 11.96
C SER A 204 -21.26 -7.85 11.23
N PRO A 205 -21.10 -9.15 11.55
CA PRO A 205 -20.15 -9.99 10.85
C PRO A 205 -20.32 -9.98 9.31
N PRO A 206 -21.52 -10.09 8.71
CA PRO A 206 -21.64 -10.02 7.25
C PRO A 206 -21.05 -8.74 6.63
N HIS A 207 -21.12 -7.60 7.34
CA HIS A 207 -20.57 -6.33 6.85
C HIS A 207 -19.04 -6.37 6.74
N ILE A 208 -18.34 -7.02 7.68
CA ILE A 208 -16.89 -7.21 7.57
C ILE A 208 -16.56 -8.19 6.44
N LEU A 209 -17.37 -9.23 6.24
CA LEU A 209 -17.12 -10.21 5.17
C LEU A 209 -17.23 -9.55 3.79
N GLU A 210 -18.13 -8.59 3.61
CA GLU A 210 -18.21 -7.79 2.37
C GLU A 210 -16.90 -7.04 2.06
N LEU A 211 -16.06 -6.74 3.05
CA LEU A 211 -14.73 -6.14 2.81
C LEU A 211 -13.77 -7.11 2.10
N SER A 212 -14.09 -8.40 2.00
CA SER A 212 -13.35 -9.39 1.20
C SER A 212 -13.32 -9.03 -0.28
N LEU A 213 -14.20 -8.13 -0.74
CA LEU A 213 -14.12 -7.53 -2.08
C LEU A 213 -12.77 -6.83 -2.32
N HIS A 214 -12.10 -6.35 -1.27
CA HIS A 214 -10.81 -5.69 -1.38
C HIS A 214 -9.65 -6.64 -1.13
N SER A 215 -9.69 -7.44 -0.07
CA SER A 215 -8.71 -8.52 0.18
C SER A 215 -9.34 -9.62 1.02
N ALA A 216 -9.52 -10.80 0.43
CA ALA A 216 -10.08 -11.94 1.14
C ALA A 216 -9.09 -12.50 2.20
N GLU A 217 -7.78 -12.44 1.94
CA GLU A 217 -6.72 -12.90 2.84
C GLU A 217 -6.73 -12.13 4.17
N ILE A 218 -6.81 -10.79 4.13
CA ILE A 218 -6.86 -9.96 5.34
C ILE A 218 -8.15 -10.23 6.13
N VAL A 219 -9.28 -10.39 5.44
CA VAL A 219 -10.57 -10.65 6.09
C VAL A 219 -10.64 -12.06 6.68
N ARG A 220 -10.00 -13.04 6.05
CA ARG A 220 -9.81 -14.39 6.62
C ARG A 220 -9.07 -14.31 7.95
N GLU A 221 -7.93 -13.61 8.00
CA GLU A 221 -7.16 -13.48 9.25
C GLU A 221 -7.89 -12.69 10.34
N PHE A 222 -8.71 -11.71 9.94
CA PHE A 222 -9.61 -11.04 10.87
C PHE A 222 -10.56 -12.03 11.55
N TYR A 223 -11.24 -12.89 10.79
CA TYR A 223 -12.17 -13.86 11.37
C TYR A 223 -11.46 -14.98 12.13
N ALA A 224 -10.29 -15.42 11.66
CA ALA A 224 -9.49 -16.41 12.36
C ALA A 224 -9.14 -15.93 13.77
N LEU A 225 -8.64 -14.70 13.88
CA LEU A 225 -8.37 -14.06 15.17
C LEU A 225 -9.64 -13.92 16.02
N ARG A 226 -10.78 -13.55 15.43
CA ARG A 226 -12.06 -13.46 16.15
C ARG A 226 -12.52 -14.83 16.67
N CYS A 227 -12.37 -15.90 15.90
CA CYS A 227 -12.70 -17.27 16.31
C CYS A 227 -11.82 -17.73 17.47
N GLU A 228 -10.51 -17.47 17.42
CA GLU A 228 -9.57 -17.79 18.51
C GLU A 228 -9.91 -17.06 19.81
N LEU A 229 -10.41 -15.83 19.69
CA LEU A 229 -10.93 -15.04 20.82
C LEU A 229 -12.35 -15.46 21.25
N GLY A 230 -12.88 -16.57 20.71
CA GLY A 230 -14.15 -17.17 21.11
C GLY A 230 -15.39 -16.50 20.51
N ALA A 231 -15.25 -15.64 19.50
CA ALA A 231 -16.41 -15.05 18.84
C ALA A 231 -17.12 -16.10 17.95
N PRO A 232 -18.47 -16.13 17.93
CA PRO A 232 -19.24 -17.09 17.12
C PRO A 232 -19.28 -16.65 15.64
N VAL A 233 -18.14 -16.70 14.96
CA VAL A 233 -17.99 -16.23 13.57
C VAL A 233 -17.42 -17.28 12.61
N GLN A 234 -17.51 -18.56 12.99
CA GLN A 234 -16.97 -19.69 12.23
C GLN A 234 -17.48 -19.75 10.77
N GLU A 235 -18.78 -19.50 10.56
CA GLU A 235 -19.38 -19.46 9.21
C GLU A 235 -18.73 -18.38 8.32
N TYR A 236 -18.34 -17.24 8.89
CA TYR A 236 -17.69 -16.15 8.16
C TYR A 236 -16.22 -16.44 7.89
N LEU A 237 -15.54 -17.13 8.82
CA LEU A 237 -14.17 -17.62 8.60
C LEU A 237 -14.13 -18.63 7.44
N GLU A 238 -15.07 -19.58 7.40
CA GLU A 238 -15.17 -20.56 6.31
C GLU A 238 -15.44 -19.88 4.97
N ALA A 239 -16.36 -18.91 4.93
CA ALA A 239 -16.63 -18.12 3.73
C ALA A 239 -15.38 -17.32 3.28
N ALA A 240 -14.71 -16.61 4.19
CA ALA A 240 -13.50 -15.85 3.88
C ALA A 240 -12.34 -16.75 3.41
N THR A 241 -12.20 -17.93 4.01
CA THR A 241 -11.20 -18.93 3.62
C THR A 241 -11.44 -19.42 2.20
N ARG A 242 -12.69 -19.79 1.86
CA ARG A 242 -13.06 -20.19 0.49
C ARG A 242 -12.76 -19.09 -0.52
N LEU A 243 -13.04 -17.83 -0.19
CA LEU A 243 -12.71 -16.69 -1.07
C LEU A 243 -11.19 -16.54 -1.25
N ALA A 244 -10.41 -16.61 -0.18
CA ALA A 244 -8.96 -16.47 -0.23
C ALA A 244 -8.29 -17.59 -1.03
N GLU A 245 -8.65 -18.85 -0.77
CA GLU A 245 -8.10 -20.03 -1.45
C GLU A 245 -8.44 -20.08 -2.95
N ASN A 246 -9.52 -19.43 -3.37
CA ASN A 246 -9.91 -19.33 -4.78
C ASN A 246 -9.47 -18.00 -5.43
N HIS A 247 -8.48 -17.30 -4.84
CA HIS A 247 -7.90 -16.07 -5.38
C HIS A 247 -8.95 -15.01 -5.76
N PHE A 248 -9.91 -14.73 -4.85
CA PHE A 248 -11.09 -13.91 -5.13
C PHE A 248 -10.78 -12.56 -5.80
N GLN A 249 -9.72 -11.86 -5.38
CA GLN A 249 -9.27 -10.61 -6.01
C GLN A 249 -8.93 -10.79 -7.50
N ARG A 250 -8.26 -11.89 -7.87
CA ARG A 250 -7.94 -12.21 -9.27
C ARG A 250 -9.19 -12.54 -10.07
N MET A 251 -10.19 -13.14 -9.43
CA MET A 251 -11.51 -13.36 -10.04
C MET A 251 -12.25 -12.06 -10.29
N LEU A 252 -12.22 -11.11 -9.36
CA LEU A 252 -12.77 -9.77 -9.59
C LEU A 252 -12.04 -9.06 -10.74
N LEU A 253 -10.71 -9.20 -10.84
CA LEU A 253 -9.96 -8.68 -11.98
C LEU A 253 -10.38 -9.33 -13.31
N ALA A 254 -10.56 -10.66 -13.33
CA ALA A 254 -11.04 -11.36 -14.52
C ALA A 254 -12.45 -10.91 -14.94
N MET A 255 -13.36 -10.77 -13.96
CA MET A 255 -14.71 -10.23 -14.19
C MET A 255 -14.67 -8.80 -14.74
N LEU A 256 -13.79 -7.95 -14.21
CA LEU A 256 -13.61 -6.59 -14.70
C LEU A 256 -13.14 -6.58 -16.17
N LYS A 257 -12.20 -7.46 -16.50
CA LYS A 257 -11.65 -7.57 -17.86
C LYS A 257 -12.63 -8.14 -18.88
N ASP A 258 -13.53 -9.03 -18.45
CA ASP A 258 -14.53 -9.66 -19.32
C ASP A 258 -15.71 -8.74 -19.64
N GLN A 259 -15.87 -7.65 -18.89
CA GLN A 259 -16.87 -6.64 -19.21
C GLN A 259 -16.59 -6.01 -20.59
N PRO A 260 -17.63 -5.66 -21.37
CA PRO A 260 -17.48 -5.02 -22.66
C PRO A 260 -16.60 -3.78 -22.63
N GLU A 261 -15.71 -3.68 -23.61
CA GLU A 261 -14.94 -2.48 -23.89
C GLU A 261 -15.91 -1.35 -24.29
N GLY A 262 -15.73 -0.16 -23.71
CA GLY A 262 -16.66 0.97 -23.90
C GLY A 262 -17.79 1.13 -22.90
N GLY A 263 -17.86 0.28 -21.87
CA GLY A 263 -18.84 0.41 -20.79
C GLY A 263 -18.44 1.44 -19.72
N GLY A 264 -18.73 2.72 -19.96
CA GLY A 264 -18.65 3.78 -18.93
C GLY A 264 -17.25 4.08 -18.38
N ARG A 265 -17.18 4.81 -17.26
CA ARG A 265 -15.91 5.17 -16.60
C ARG A 265 -15.36 4.00 -15.78
N GLN A 266 -14.09 4.07 -15.40
CA GLN A 266 -13.46 3.05 -14.53
C GLN A 266 -14.28 2.82 -13.25
N SER A 267 -14.79 3.88 -12.63
CA SER A 267 -15.63 3.78 -11.42
C SER A 267 -16.87 2.90 -11.61
N ASP A 268 -17.51 3.00 -12.78
CA ASP A 268 -18.75 2.30 -13.08
C ASP A 268 -18.48 0.80 -13.32
N ALA A 269 -17.39 0.50 -14.04
CA ALA A 269 -16.92 -0.87 -14.28
C ALA A 269 -16.50 -1.56 -12.98
N CYS A 270 -15.79 -0.85 -12.09
CA CYS A 270 -15.44 -1.32 -10.75
C CYS A 270 -16.71 -1.59 -9.92
N GLU A 271 -17.66 -0.65 -9.85
CA GLU A 271 -18.89 -0.87 -9.07
C GLU A 271 -19.73 -2.03 -9.62
N GLY A 272 -19.79 -2.20 -10.95
CA GLY A 272 -20.41 -3.37 -11.57
C GLY A 272 -19.78 -4.69 -11.12
N THR A 273 -18.43 -4.73 -11.12
CA THR A 273 -17.65 -5.89 -10.64
C THR A 273 -17.90 -6.16 -9.16
N LEU A 274 -17.83 -5.12 -8.33
CA LEU A 274 -18.05 -5.23 -6.89
C LEU A 274 -19.47 -5.70 -6.57
N ARG A 275 -20.47 -5.29 -7.35
CA ARG A 275 -21.85 -5.76 -7.20
C ARG A 275 -21.97 -7.27 -7.46
N GLN A 276 -21.28 -7.79 -8.48
CA GLN A 276 -21.22 -9.23 -8.74
C GLN A 276 -20.48 -9.96 -7.62
N GLY A 277 -19.35 -9.43 -7.15
CA GLY A 277 -18.63 -9.95 -6.00
C GLY A 277 -19.50 -10.01 -4.73
N ARG A 278 -20.30 -8.97 -4.45
CA ARG A 278 -21.25 -8.97 -3.32
C ARG A 278 -22.29 -10.07 -3.45
N ALA A 279 -22.78 -10.33 -4.67
CA ALA A 279 -23.73 -11.42 -4.90
C ALA A 279 -23.11 -12.78 -4.58
N ILE A 280 -21.84 -13.00 -4.95
CA ILE A 280 -21.10 -14.22 -4.63
C ILE A 280 -20.95 -14.39 -3.12
N ILE A 281 -20.54 -13.33 -2.40
CA ILE A 281 -20.41 -13.37 -0.93
C ILE A 281 -21.76 -13.71 -0.28
N ARG A 282 -22.87 -13.11 -0.76
CA ARG A 282 -24.22 -13.40 -0.23
C ARG A 282 -24.66 -14.83 -0.47
N ALA A 283 -24.43 -15.35 -1.66
CA ALA A 283 -24.80 -16.73 -1.99
C ALA A 283 -23.94 -17.74 -1.21
N LEU A 284 -22.65 -17.46 -0.96
CA LEU A 284 -21.81 -18.27 -0.06
C LEU A 284 -22.39 -18.32 1.36
N LEU A 285 -22.80 -17.16 1.90
CA LEU A 285 -23.44 -17.09 3.22
C LEU A 285 -24.82 -17.76 3.26
N ALA A 286 -25.55 -17.81 2.13
CA ALA A 286 -26.81 -18.52 2.03
C ALA A 286 -26.65 -20.05 1.92
N GLY A 287 -25.41 -20.56 1.91
CA GLY A 287 -25.11 -21.98 1.77
C GLY A 287 -25.30 -22.51 0.36
N GLU A 288 -25.31 -21.63 -0.66
CA GLU A 288 -25.40 -22.04 -2.05
C GLU A 288 -24.10 -22.72 -2.50
N ASP A 289 -24.22 -23.77 -3.33
CA ASP A 289 -23.08 -24.45 -3.93
C ASP A 289 -22.52 -23.60 -5.08
N ILE A 290 -21.70 -22.60 -4.73
CA ILE A 290 -20.95 -21.80 -5.69
C ILE A 290 -19.60 -22.45 -5.95
N GLN A 291 -19.41 -22.87 -7.19
CA GLN A 291 -18.11 -23.24 -7.72
C GLN A 291 -17.33 -21.96 -8.06
N LEU A 292 -16.31 -21.65 -7.28
CA LEU A 292 -15.37 -20.59 -7.60
C LEU A 292 -14.30 -21.20 -8.51
N PRO A 293 -14.17 -20.75 -9.78
CA PRO A 293 -13.18 -21.32 -10.66
C PRO A 293 -11.78 -20.96 -10.16
N PRO A 294 -10.82 -21.92 -10.14
CA PRO A 294 -9.42 -21.56 -9.92
C PRO A 294 -8.96 -20.67 -11.07
N ILE A 295 -8.20 -19.62 -10.75
CA ILE A 295 -7.63 -18.73 -11.77
C ILE A 295 -6.11 -18.82 -11.68
N ASP A 296 -5.50 -19.32 -12.75
CA ASP A 296 -4.05 -19.45 -12.88
C ASP A 296 -3.36 -18.08 -12.93
N GLY A 297 -2.15 -17.99 -12.36
CA GLY A 297 -1.21 -16.87 -12.44
C GLY A 297 -1.01 -16.11 -11.12
N GLU A 298 -0.15 -15.08 -11.14
CA GLU A 298 0.27 -14.35 -9.93
C GLU A 298 -0.91 -13.80 -9.09
N PRO A 299 -0.93 -13.99 -7.77
CA PRO A 299 -2.03 -13.54 -6.94
C PRO A 299 -2.14 -12.01 -6.92
N LEU A 300 -3.37 -11.50 -7.09
CA LEU A 300 -3.69 -10.10 -6.82
C LEU A 300 -4.06 -9.98 -5.34
N ARG A 301 -3.23 -9.33 -4.51
CA ARG A 301 -3.49 -9.24 -3.06
C ARG A 301 -4.60 -8.26 -2.68
N VAL A 302 -4.76 -7.20 -3.48
CA VAL A 302 -5.75 -6.13 -3.25
C VAL A 302 -6.46 -5.76 -4.54
N PHE A 303 -7.80 -5.74 -4.50
CA PHE A 303 -8.62 -5.16 -5.55
C PHE A 303 -9.00 -3.72 -5.19
N SER A 304 -8.25 -2.77 -5.76
CA SER A 304 -8.46 -1.34 -5.59
C SER A 304 -8.06 -0.58 -6.85
N GLU A 305 -8.65 0.60 -7.06
CA GLU A 305 -8.38 1.41 -8.25
C GLU A 305 -6.89 1.77 -8.42
N PRO A 306 -6.12 2.16 -7.38
CA PRO A 306 -4.69 2.44 -7.52
C PRO A 306 -3.88 1.21 -7.97
N VAL A 307 -4.18 0.02 -7.43
CA VAL A 307 -3.50 -1.23 -7.81
C VAL A 307 -3.84 -1.60 -9.26
N LEU A 308 -5.12 -1.51 -9.64
CA LEU A 308 -5.57 -1.75 -11.02
C LEU A 308 -4.89 -0.78 -12.00
N LYS A 309 -4.80 0.50 -11.64
CA LYS A 309 -4.10 1.50 -12.45
C LYS A 309 -2.62 1.14 -12.62
N ALA A 310 -1.92 0.81 -11.54
CA ALA A 310 -0.51 0.45 -11.59
C ALA A 310 -0.24 -0.78 -12.49
N LEU A 311 -1.13 -1.79 -12.45
CA LEU A 311 -1.06 -2.94 -13.34
C LEU A 311 -1.27 -2.54 -14.81
N ALA A 312 -2.29 -1.73 -15.08
CA ALA A 312 -2.57 -1.24 -16.43
C ALA A 312 -1.45 -0.35 -16.98
N ASP A 313 -0.81 0.46 -16.14
CA ASP A 313 0.30 1.35 -16.53
C ASP A 313 1.55 0.54 -16.94
N ARG A 314 1.85 -0.58 -16.25
CA ARG A 314 2.95 -1.49 -16.64
C ARG A 314 2.71 -2.11 -18.01
N LEU A 315 1.47 -2.52 -18.28
CA LEU A 315 1.06 -3.07 -19.58
C LEU A 315 1.07 -2.01 -20.67
N TYR A 316 0.65 -0.78 -20.35
CA TYR A 316 0.75 0.36 -21.25
C TYR A 316 2.21 0.61 -21.63
N ALA A 317 3.12 0.75 -20.65
CA ALA A 317 4.54 1.00 -20.90
C ALA A 317 5.18 -0.12 -21.75
N ARG A 318 4.79 -1.37 -21.48
CA ARG A 318 5.19 -2.53 -22.31
C ARG A 318 4.68 -2.40 -23.75
N GLY A 319 3.40 -2.08 -23.93
CA GLY A 319 2.78 -1.88 -25.24
C GLY A 319 3.43 -0.75 -26.05
N ILE A 320 3.81 0.35 -25.40
CA ILE A 320 4.57 1.44 -26.03
C ILE A 320 5.95 0.97 -26.47
N LYS A 321 6.67 0.20 -25.65
CA LYS A 321 7.95 -0.40 -26.04
C LYS A 321 7.78 -1.31 -27.26
N GLU A 322 6.81 -2.22 -27.22
CA GLU A 322 6.50 -3.17 -28.30
C GLU A 322 6.17 -2.44 -29.61
N PHE A 323 5.38 -1.35 -29.52
CA PHE A 323 5.13 -0.46 -30.65
C PHE A 323 6.42 0.10 -31.24
N MET A 324 7.31 0.65 -30.40
CA MET A 324 8.55 1.29 -30.84
C MET A 324 9.53 0.31 -31.51
N VAL A 325 9.54 -0.96 -31.10
CA VAL A 325 10.38 -1.99 -31.72
C VAL A 325 9.73 -2.70 -32.90
N GLY A 326 8.52 -2.31 -33.29
CA GLY A 326 7.80 -2.85 -34.45
C GLY A 326 7.00 -4.13 -34.18
N GLU A 327 6.85 -4.54 -32.91
CA GLU A 327 6.12 -5.73 -32.49
C GLU A 327 4.62 -5.43 -32.33
N TYR A 328 3.95 -5.04 -33.43
CA TYR A 328 2.60 -4.48 -33.39
C TYR A 328 1.52 -5.44 -32.86
N GLY A 329 1.66 -6.75 -33.08
CA GLY A 329 0.73 -7.74 -32.54
C GLY A 329 0.78 -7.79 -31.00
N GLN A 330 1.99 -7.85 -30.45
CA GLN A 330 2.21 -7.84 -29.00
C GLN A 330 1.75 -6.50 -28.40
N ALA A 331 2.04 -5.38 -29.07
CA ALA A 331 1.60 -4.06 -28.65
C ALA A 331 0.08 -3.95 -28.56
N LEU A 332 -0.67 -4.52 -29.52
CA LEU A 332 -2.12 -4.58 -29.49
C LEU A 332 -2.64 -5.42 -28.31
N GLU A 333 -1.99 -6.55 -28.00
CA GLU A 333 -2.35 -7.38 -26.84
C GLU A 333 -2.11 -6.64 -25.53
N SER A 334 -0.92 -6.05 -25.34
CA SER A 334 -0.54 -5.32 -24.13
C SER A 334 -1.43 -4.09 -23.88
N LEU A 335 -1.68 -3.27 -24.91
CA LEU A 335 -2.57 -2.11 -24.80
C LEU A 335 -4.04 -2.54 -24.64
N GLY A 336 -4.43 -3.64 -25.31
CA GLY A 336 -5.75 -4.25 -25.17
C GLY A 336 -6.04 -4.64 -23.72
N GLU A 337 -5.11 -5.36 -23.11
CA GLU A 337 -5.18 -5.76 -21.71
C GLU A 337 -5.17 -4.55 -20.76
N SER A 338 -4.31 -3.55 -21.02
CA SER A 338 -4.27 -2.31 -20.24
C SER A 338 -5.64 -1.61 -20.20
N CYS A 339 -6.32 -1.46 -21.35
CA CYS A 339 -7.65 -0.87 -21.45
C CYS A 339 -8.73 -1.65 -20.67
N ARG A 340 -8.65 -2.98 -20.65
CA ARG A 340 -9.60 -3.84 -19.93
C ARG A 340 -9.46 -3.75 -18.43
N ILE A 341 -8.23 -3.51 -17.94
CA ILE A 341 -7.95 -3.33 -16.51
C ILE A 341 -8.28 -1.90 -16.06
N PHE A 342 -7.88 -0.89 -16.85
CA PHE A 342 -8.08 0.51 -16.51
C PHE A 342 -8.53 1.35 -17.72
N ARG A 343 -9.80 1.77 -17.68
CA ARG A 343 -10.50 2.40 -18.81
C ARG A 343 -10.23 3.89 -18.95
N ASP A 344 -9.88 4.57 -17.86
CA ASP A 344 -9.80 6.03 -17.79
C ASP A 344 -8.40 6.57 -18.20
N ASN A 345 -7.59 5.76 -18.90
CA ASN A 345 -6.36 6.22 -19.55
C ASN A 345 -6.60 6.51 -21.04
N PRO A 346 -6.76 7.79 -21.46
CA PRO A 346 -7.02 8.12 -22.85
C PRO A 346 -5.87 7.74 -23.80
N PHE A 347 -4.64 7.68 -23.31
CA PHE A 347 -3.46 7.41 -24.14
C PHE A 347 -3.34 5.94 -24.52
N THR A 348 -3.82 5.02 -23.67
CA THR A 348 -3.87 3.59 -24.02
C THR A 348 -4.78 3.37 -25.23
N TRP A 349 -6.01 3.91 -25.18
CA TRP A 349 -6.96 3.86 -26.29
C TRP A 349 -6.40 4.53 -27.54
N TRP A 350 -5.81 5.72 -27.40
CA TRP A 350 -5.25 6.45 -28.54
C TRP A 350 -4.14 5.67 -29.26
N ASN A 351 -3.18 5.13 -28.52
CA ASN A 351 -2.10 4.36 -29.14
C ASN A 351 -2.60 3.04 -29.76
N ARG A 352 -3.60 2.40 -29.15
CA ARG A 352 -4.25 1.20 -29.70
C ARG A 352 -5.04 1.50 -30.99
N ALA A 353 -5.71 2.66 -31.05
CA ALA A 353 -6.40 3.13 -32.26
C ALA A 353 -5.45 3.24 -33.46
N ARG A 354 -4.26 3.82 -33.23
CA ARG A 354 -3.23 3.96 -34.27
C ARG A 354 -2.72 2.61 -34.76
N LEU A 355 -2.48 1.66 -33.84
CA LEU A 355 -2.10 0.28 -34.19
C LEU A 355 -3.16 -0.41 -35.04
N HIS A 356 -4.44 -0.27 -34.69
CA HIS A 356 -5.53 -0.78 -35.52
C HIS A 356 -5.54 -0.14 -36.92
N GLY A 357 -5.25 1.16 -37.01
CA GLY A 357 -5.07 1.86 -38.28
C GLY A 357 -3.94 1.27 -39.12
N LEU A 358 -2.77 1.02 -38.52
CA LEU A 358 -1.63 0.37 -39.18
C LEU A 358 -1.97 -1.05 -39.66
N CYS A 359 -2.78 -1.77 -38.89
CA CYS A 359 -3.29 -3.10 -39.24
C CYS A 359 -4.47 -3.08 -40.23
N ARG A 360 -4.82 -1.91 -40.78
CA ARG A 360 -5.96 -1.70 -41.70
C ARG A 360 -7.32 -2.12 -41.13
N ASN A 361 -7.48 -2.05 -39.81
CA ASN A 361 -8.74 -2.27 -39.12
C ASN A 361 -9.39 -0.92 -38.75
N ALA A 362 -10.06 -0.31 -39.73
CA ALA A 362 -10.64 1.03 -39.58
C ALA A 362 -11.78 1.09 -38.54
N GLU A 363 -12.54 0.00 -38.39
CA GLU A 363 -13.64 -0.07 -37.42
C GLU A 363 -13.13 -0.06 -35.98
N ALA A 364 -12.15 -0.93 -35.67
CA ALA A 364 -11.54 -0.96 -34.34
C ALA A 364 -10.77 0.33 -34.03
N ALA A 365 -10.07 0.90 -35.01
CA ALA A 365 -9.38 2.19 -34.85
C ALA A 365 -10.37 3.31 -34.48
N ARG A 366 -11.50 3.39 -35.18
CA ARG A 366 -12.54 4.39 -34.89
C ARG A 366 -13.11 4.22 -33.49
N HIS A 367 -13.42 2.99 -33.09
CA HIS A 367 -13.92 2.69 -31.75
C HIS A 367 -12.94 3.18 -30.67
N ASP A 368 -11.66 2.86 -30.80
CA ASP A 368 -10.64 3.25 -29.83
C ASP A 368 -10.43 4.76 -29.75
N TYR A 369 -10.53 5.46 -30.88
CA TYR A 369 -10.50 6.92 -30.87
C TYR A 369 -11.69 7.53 -30.12
N GLU A 370 -12.89 6.99 -30.32
CA GLU A 370 -14.09 7.40 -29.58
C GLU A 370 -13.92 7.15 -28.07
N MET A 371 -13.31 6.03 -27.69
CA MET A 371 -12.96 5.71 -26.31
C MET A 371 -11.90 6.64 -25.72
N ALA A 372 -10.86 6.96 -26.48
CA ALA A 372 -9.83 7.92 -26.08
C ALA A 372 -10.45 9.30 -25.79
N LEU A 373 -11.38 9.77 -26.62
CA LEU A 373 -12.10 11.03 -26.41
C LEU A 373 -12.96 11.00 -25.15
N ALA A 374 -13.67 9.88 -24.91
CA ALA A 374 -14.50 9.71 -23.73
C ALA A 374 -13.67 9.73 -22.44
N ALA A 375 -12.57 8.98 -22.40
CA ALA A 375 -11.62 8.98 -21.28
C ALA A 375 -11.01 10.38 -21.06
N LEU A 376 -10.60 11.04 -22.15
CA LEU A 376 -10.02 12.39 -22.09
C LEU A 376 -11.01 13.41 -21.52
N ALA A 377 -12.31 13.30 -21.82
CA ALA A 377 -13.33 14.19 -21.28
C ALA A 377 -13.40 14.15 -19.73
N GLY A 378 -13.09 12.99 -19.13
CA GLY A 378 -12.97 12.78 -17.69
C GLY A 378 -11.66 13.30 -17.08
N SER A 379 -10.63 13.56 -17.88
CA SER A 379 -9.30 13.98 -17.40
C SER A 379 -9.25 15.43 -16.89
N PRO A 380 -8.19 15.82 -16.15
CA PRO A 380 -7.97 17.20 -15.71
C PRO A 380 -8.03 18.23 -16.86
N ALA A 381 -8.45 19.45 -16.55
CA ALA A 381 -8.68 20.50 -17.56
C ALA A 381 -7.44 20.84 -18.40
N GLY A 382 -6.24 20.79 -17.81
CA GLY A 382 -4.97 21.01 -18.51
C GLY A 382 -4.72 19.94 -19.59
N MET A 383 -4.88 18.67 -19.23
CA MET A 383 -4.70 17.53 -20.15
C MET A 383 -5.72 17.59 -21.30
N LYS A 384 -6.99 17.88 -21.00
CA LYS A 384 -8.03 18.08 -22.03
C LYS A 384 -7.65 19.13 -23.05
N ARG A 385 -7.21 20.29 -22.58
CA ARG A 385 -6.84 21.42 -23.45
C ARG A 385 -5.62 21.08 -24.31
N ALA A 386 -4.67 20.33 -23.77
CA ALA A 386 -3.45 19.97 -24.48
C ALA A 386 -3.68 18.96 -25.62
N TYR A 387 -4.54 17.95 -25.42
CA TYR A 387 -4.59 16.78 -26.31
C TYR A 387 -5.85 16.64 -27.15
N ARG A 388 -6.94 17.34 -26.83
CA ARG A 388 -8.23 17.15 -27.52
C ARG A 388 -8.17 17.47 -29.02
N GLU A 389 -7.55 18.59 -29.39
CA GLU A 389 -7.46 19.00 -30.80
C GLU A 389 -6.57 18.05 -31.60
N MET A 390 -5.46 17.60 -31.01
CA MET A 390 -4.57 16.61 -31.63
C MET A 390 -5.29 15.28 -31.90
N LEU A 391 -5.99 14.76 -30.90
CA LEU A 391 -6.76 13.52 -31.02
C LEU A 391 -7.85 13.61 -32.11
N LEU A 392 -8.57 14.74 -32.18
CA LEU A 392 -9.57 14.98 -33.22
C LEU A 392 -8.96 15.10 -34.62
N ALA A 393 -7.79 15.74 -34.74
CA ALA A 393 -7.09 15.86 -36.02
C ALA A 393 -6.61 14.49 -36.54
N GLU A 394 -6.15 13.62 -35.65
CA GLU A 394 -5.72 12.26 -35.98
C GLU A 394 -6.88 11.35 -36.39
N MET A 395 -8.01 11.43 -35.69
CA MET A 395 -9.25 10.81 -36.14
C MET A 395 -9.65 11.24 -37.54
N GLY A 396 -9.33 12.49 -37.91
CA GLY A 396 -9.54 13.06 -39.24
C GLY A 396 -8.51 12.67 -40.30
N GLY A 397 -7.52 11.84 -39.96
CA GLY A 397 -6.54 11.28 -40.90
C GLY A 397 -5.14 11.90 -40.89
N VAL A 398 -4.81 12.74 -39.90
CA VAL A 398 -3.48 13.37 -39.78
C VAL A 398 -2.67 12.71 -38.66
N ALA A 399 -2.09 11.53 -38.91
CA ALA A 399 -1.29 10.82 -37.92
C ALA A 399 0.16 11.37 -37.81
N PRO A 400 0.67 11.69 -36.60
CA PRO A 400 2.09 11.96 -36.40
C PRO A 400 2.91 10.66 -36.40
N PRO A 401 4.23 10.74 -36.62
CA PRO A 401 5.10 9.57 -36.71
C PRO A 401 5.38 8.88 -35.36
N GLU A 402 5.12 9.54 -34.22
CA GLU A 402 5.52 9.07 -32.88
C GLU A 402 4.30 8.73 -32.00
N PRO A 403 4.39 7.68 -31.14
CA PRO A 403 3.36 7.35 -30.16
C PRO A 403 3.14 8.51 -29.17
N VAL A 404 1.90 8.68 -28.68
CA VAL A 404 1.65 9.69 -27.64
C VAL A 404 2.03 9.09 -26.30
N ASP A 405 3.05 9.64 -25.65
CA ASP A 405 3.42 9.26 -24.29
C ASP A 405 3.42 10.47 -23.36
N VAL A 406 2.55 10.43 -22.35
CA VAL A 406 2.42 11.45 -21.31
C VAL A 406 2.76 10.88 -19.93
N MET A 407 3.04 9.57 -19.84
CA MET A 407 3.34 8.92 -18.56
C MET A 407 4.70 9.36 -17.99
N GLY A 408 5.54 10.03 -18.78
CA GLY A 408 6.86 10.52 -18.37
C GLY A 408 6.92 11.93 -17.75
N LYS A 409 5.81 12.67 -17.60
CA LYS A 409 5.87 14.08 -17.12
C LYS A 409 5.19 14.37 -15.79
N GLU A 410 4.40 13.45 -15.24
CA GLU A 410 3.79 13.61 -13.91
C GLU A 410 4.10 12.35 -13.08
N GLY A 411 5.31 12.30 -12.50
CA GLY A 411 5.71 11.22 -11.58
C GLY A 411 7.12 10.66 -11.77
N SER A 412 8.14 11.51 -11.92
CA SER A 412 9.54 11.10 -11.70
C SER A 412 10.21 12.01 -10.68
N ALA A 413 9.95 11.72 -9.41
CA ALA A 413 10.86 11.80 -8.26
C ALA A 413 10.04 11.49 -7.01
#